data_AF-A0A9E4LTR2-F1
#
_entry.id   AF-A0A9E4LTR2-F1
#
_cell.length_a   1.000
_cell.length_b   1.000
_cell.length_c   1.000
_cell.angle_alpha   90.00
_cell.angle_beta   90.00
_cell.angle_gamma   90.00
#
_symmetry.space_group_name_H-M   'P 1'
#
loop_
_entity.id
_entity.type
_entity.pdbx_description
1 polymer ?
#
loop_
_entity_poly.entity_id
_entity_poly.type
_entity_poly.pdbx_seq_one_letter_code
_entity_poly.pdbx_strand_id
1 'polypeptide(L)'
;MFFKHVFNYQYRSDRVRRIAITPSADERRGFQELPENSLDRSDRKFLAVAFVAGAVILNATDSDWVEQNALTETLGVEVAQLCPQYASKFGRRRP
;
A
#
# COMPACT_ATOMS: atom_id res chain seq x y z
N MET A 1 -8.90 22.63 -14.27
CA MET A 1 -8.70 23.24 -12.92
C MET A 1 -8.38 22.21 -11.83
N PHE A 2 -8.82 20.95 -11.95
CA PHE A 2 -8.54 19.85 -10.99
C PHE A 2 -7.05 19.66 -10.65
N PHE A 3 -6.17 19.52 -11.64
CA PHE A 3 -4.73 19.26 -11.38
C PHE A 3 -4.05 20.39 -10.58
N LYS A 4 -4.41 21.65 -10.85
CA LYS A 4 -3.92 22.80 -10.05
C LYS A 4 -4.37 22.69 -8.59
N HIS A 5 -5.61 22.25 -8.36
CA HIS A 5 -6.11 22.03 -7.01
C HIS A 5 -5.35 20.88 -6.32
N VAL A 6 -5.23 19.72 -6.96
CA VAL A 6 -4.47 18.58 -6.39
C VAL A 6 -3.04 19.00 -6.05
N PHE A 7 -2.33 19.67 -6.97
CA PHE A 7 -0.96 20.13 -6.74
C PHE A 7 -0.84 21.09 -5.55
N ASN A 8 -1.78 22.03 -5.40
CA ASN A 8 -1.75 23.00 -4.31
C ASN A 8 -2.12 22.41 -2.95
N TYR A 9 -2.91 21.34 -2.92
CA TYR A 9 -3.49 20.78 -1.68
C TYR A 9 -3.01 19.34 -1.36
N GLN A 10 -2.09 18.76 -2.14
CA GLN A 10 -1.60 17.38 -1.95
C GLN A 10 -0.95 17.11 -0.58
N TYR A 11 -0.52 18.15 0.15
CA TYR A 11 0.13 18.04 1.46
C TYR A 11 -0.57 18.87 2.54
N ARG A 12 -1.89 19.05 2.44
CA ARG A 12 -2.66 19.84 3.39
C ARG A 12 -2.57 19.22 4.80
N SER A 13 -1.83 19.85 5.70
CA SER A 13 -1.39 19.27 6.99
C SER A 13 -2.53 19.00 7.98
N ASP A 14 -3.69 19.64 7.81
CA ASP A 14 -4.90 19.38 8.60
C ASP A 14 -5.61 18.07 8.20
N ARG A 15 -5.23 17.46 7.07
CA ARG A 15 -5.82 16.21 6.55
C ARG A 15 -4.80 15.14 6.18
N VAL A 16 -3.58 15.54 5.87
CA VAL A 16 -2.52 14.67 5.36
C VAL A 16 -1.32 14.75 6.29
N ARG A 17 -0.95 13.61 6.88
CA ARG A 17 0.30 13.45 7.60
C ARG A 17 1.38 12.95 6.64
N ARG A 18 2.50 13.66 6.56
CA ARG A 18 3.67 13.23 5.77
C ARG A 18 4.52 12.27 6.59
N ILE A 19 4.88 11.16 5.96
CA ILE A 19 5.68 10.10 6.57
C ILE A 19 6.99 10.01 5.81
N ALA A 20 8.10 10.03 6.55
CA ALA A 20 9.40 9.75 5.97
C ALA A 20 9.59 8.23 5.88
N ILE A 21 10.00 7.76 4.71
CA ILE A 21 10.42 6.38 4.45
C ILE A 21 11.82 6.43 3.84
N THR A 22 12.65 5.43 4.13
CA THR A 22 14.07 5.47 3.78
C THR A 22 14.36 4.50 2.64
N PRO A 23 14.75 4.98 1.44
CA PRO A 23 15.13 4.09 0.36
C PRO A 23 16.29 3.17 0.77
N SER A 24 16.21 1.92 0.35
CA SER A 24 17.27 0.93 0.54
C SER A 24 18.05 0.72 -0.76
N ALA A 25 19.36 0.56 -0.67
CA ALA A 25 20.18 0.11 -1.80
C ALA A 25 19.90 -1.36 -2.17
N ASP A 26 19.36 -2.14 -1.23
CA ASP A 26 18.89 -3.49 -1.49
C ASP A 26 17.52 -3.46 -2.21
N GLU A 27 17.56 -3.78 -3.50
CA GLU A 27 16.36 -3.85 -4.36
C GLU A 27 15.36 -4.91 -3.91
N ARG A 28 15.73 -5.88 -3.07
CA ARG A 28 14.82 -6.95 -2.63
C ARG A 28 13.80 -6.48 -1.60
N ARG A 29 14.13 -5.42 -0.87
CA ARG A 29 13.24 -4.79 0.12
C ARG A 29 12.68 -3.44 -0.33
N GLY A 30 13.45 -2.68 -1.11
CA GLY A 30 13.11 -1.33 -1.58
C GLY A 30 13.24 -0.23 -0.52
N PHE A 31 12.77 -0.47 0.71
CA PHE A 31 12.83 0.48 1.83
C PHE A 31 13.47 -0.16 3.08
N GLN A 32 14.18 0.63 3.88
CA GLN A 32 14.89 0.16 5.08
C GLN A 32 13.94 -0.30 6.20
N GLU A 33 12.68 0.09 6.14
CA GLU A 33 11.65 -0.27 7.12
C GLU A 33 10.99 -1.61 6.82
N LEU A 34 11.18 -2.15 5.61
CA LEU A 34 10.53 -3.40 5.15
C LEU A 34 11.52 -4.56 5.12
N PRO A 35 11.13 -5.81 5.46
CA PRO A 35 11.93 -6.98 5.17
C PRO A 35 12.03 -7.23 3.64
N GLU A 36 12.86 -8.19 3.24
CA GLU A 36 12.82 -8.72 1.87
C GLU A 36 11.39 -9.17 1.53
N ASN A 37 10.89 -8.77 0.37
CA ASN A 37 9.52 -9.02 -0.04
C ASN A 37 9.38 -9.15 -1.56
N SER A 38 8.33 -9.86 -1.98
CA SER A 38 8.00 -10.07 -3.39
C SER A 38 6.96 -9.08 -3.93
N LEU A 39 6.59 -8.05 -3.16
CA LEU A 39 5.70 -7.00 -3.66
C LEU A 39 6.33 -6.27 -4.83
N ASP A 40 5.49 -5.80 -5.73
CA ASP A 40 5.87 -4.93 -6.83
C ASP A 40 6.59 -3.69 -6.31
N ARG A 41 7.60 -3.24 -7.07
CA ARG A 41 8.47 -2.11 -6.68
C ARG A 41 7.65 -0.85 -6.38
N SER A 42 6.56 -0.64 -7.10
CA SER A 42 5.63 0.47 -6.89
C SER A 42 4.89 0.41 -5.56
N ASP A 43 4.51 -0.79 -5.11
CA ASP A 43 3.59 -0.98 -3.98
C ASP A 43 4.29 -1.01 -2.63
N ARG A 44 5.59 -1.30 -2.65
CA ARG A 44 6.47 -1.19 -1.47
C ARG A 44 6.41 0.18 -0.80
N LYS A 45 6.15 1.27 -1.54
CA LYS A 45 5.99 2.60 -0.94
C LYS A 45 4.73 2.69 -0.07
N PHE A 46 3.64 2.03 -0.47
CA PHE A 46 2.40 2.02 0.32
C PHE A 46 2.58 1.17 1.57
N LEU A 47 3.23 0.00 1.43
CA LEU A 47 3.55 -0.84 2.58
C LEU A 47 4.48 -0.13 3.58
N ALA A 48 5.56 0.51 3.10
CA ALA A 48 6.49 1.24 3.95
C ALA A 48 5.81 2.39 4.70
N VAL A 49 5.00 3.19 4.01
CA VAL A 49 4.25 4.27 4.64
C VAL A 49 3.27 3.72 5.67
N ALA A 50 2.51 2.68 5.34
CA ALA A 50 1.53 2.08 6.26
C ALA A 50 2.20 1.53 7.53
N PHE A 51 3.32 0.82 7.37
CA PHE A 51 4.11 0.28 8.47
C PHE A 51 4.62 1.38 9.41
N VAL A 52 5.29 2.41 8.88
CA VAL A 52 5.83 3.52 9.69
C VAL A 52 4.69 4.36 10.30
N ALA A 53 3.57 4.49 9.61
CA ALA A 53 2.46 5.32 10.03
C ALA A 53 1.49 4.62 11.01
N GLY A 54 1.53 3.29 11.10
CA GLY A 54 0.48 2.49 11.73
C GLY A 54 -0.88 2.67 11.04
N ALA A 55 -0.89 2.73 9.70
CA ALA A 55 -2.08 3.05 8.91
C ALA A 55 -2.62 1.83 8.16
N VAL A 56 -3.92 1.87 7.83
CA VAL A 56 -4.60 0.85 7.02
C VAL A 56 -4.42 1.16 5.54
N ILE A 57 -4.08 0.15 4.74
CA ILE A 57 -4.08 0.24 3.28
C ILE A 57 -5.49 -0.04 2.78
N LEU A 58 -6.09 0.92 2.07
CA LEU A 58 -7.38 0.71 1.41
C LEU A 58 -7.14 0.27 -0.03
N ASN A 59 -7.49 -0.98 -0.34
CA ASN A 59 -7.36 -1.52 -1.68
C ASN A 59 -8.72 -1.68 -2.34
N ALA A 60 -8.82 -1.33 -3.63
CA ALA A 60 -10.06 -1.49 -4.39
C ALA A 60 -10.06 -2.77 -5.24
N THR A 61 -9.15 -2.89 -6.20
CA THR A 61 -9.18 -3.95 -7.22
C THR A 61 -7.82 -4.61 -7.46
N ASP A 62 -6.76 -4.16 -6.80
CA ASP A 62 -5.43 -4.72 -7.00
C ASP A 62 -5.35 -6.07 -6.30
N SER A 63 -5.16 -7.14 -7.08
CA SER A 63 -5.17 -8.49 -6.54
C SER A 63 -3.94 -8.87 -5.75
N ASP A 64 -2.84 -8.14 -5.92
CA ASP A 64 -1.54 -8.56 -5.40
C ASP A 64 -1.47 -8.43 -3.88
N TRP A 65 -2.29 -7.55 -3.28
CA TRP A 65 -2.45 -7.44 -1.83
C TRP A 65 -3.02 -8.69 -1.18
N VAL A 66 -3.90 -9.42 -1.87
CA VAL A 66 -4.46 -10.68 -1.33
C VAL A 66 -3.39 -11.77 -1.29
N GLU A 67 -2.52 -11.82 -2.29
CA GLU A 67 -1.41 -12.79 -2.36
C GLU A 67 -0.33 -12.50 -1.31
N GLN A 68 -0.24 -11.26 -0.83
CA GLN A 68 0.76 -10.80 0.14
C GLN A 68 0.23 -10.67 1.57
N ASN A 69 -0.95 -11.26 1.87
CA ASN A 69 -1.59 -11.12 3.17
C ASN A 69 -0.70 -11.60 4.34
N ALA A 70 0.06 -12.67 4.14
CA ALA A 70 0.99 -13.17 5.15
C ALA A 70 2.10 -12.15 5.51
N LEU A 71 2.60 -11.41 4.52
CA LEU A 71 3.59 -10.36 4.72
C LEU A 71 3.00 -9.19 5.51
N THR A 72 1.81 -8.73 5.12
CA THR A 72 1.14 -7.60 5.78
C THR A 72 0.76 -7.94 7.22
N GLU A 73 0.26 -9.15 7.48
CA GLU A 73 -0.01 -9.65 8.84
C GLU A 73 1.25 -9.73 9.70
N THR A 74 2.36 -10.25 9.15
CA THR A 74 3.65 -10.31 9.86
C THR A 74 4.17 -8.93 10.26
N LEU A 75 3.90 -7.92 9.44
CA LEU A 75 4.27 -6.53 9.69
C LEU A 75 3.25 -5.77 10.55
N GLY A 76 2.13 -6.39 10.91
CA GLY A 76 1.04 -5.72 11.61
C GLY A 76 0.35 -4.62 10.79
N VAL A 77 0.41 -4.72 9.46
CA VAL A 77 -0.25 -3.79 8.53
C VAL A 77 -1.59 -4.37 8.09
N GLU A 78 -2.67 -3.64 8.34
CA GLU A 78 -4.01 -4.03 7.88
C GLU A 78 -4.23 -3.59 6.43
N VAL A 79 -4.80 -4.48 5.60
CA VAL A 79 -5.27 -4.15 4.26
C VAL A 79 -6.78 -4.36 4.18
N ALA A 80 -7.55 -3.27 4.04
CA ALA A 80 -8.99 -3.31 3.88
C ALA A 80 -9.36 -3.35 2.38
N GLN A 81 -10.02 -4.44 1.98
CA GLN A 81 -10.51 -4.65 0.62
C GLN A 81 -11.88 -3.98 0.45
N LEU A 82 -11.93 -2.88 -0.31
CA LEU A 82 -13.17 -2.14 -0.59
C LEU A 82 -14.10 -2.90 -1.56
N CYS A 83 -13.51 -3.64 -2.50
CA CYS A 83 -14.25 -4.47 -3.46
C CYS A 83 -13.72 -5.91 -3.46
N PRO A 84 -13.96 -6.69 -2.39
CA PRO A 84 -13.36 -8.02 -2.22
C PRO A 84 -13.66 -8.99 -3.36
N GLN A 85 -14.80 -8.83 -4.04
CA GLN A 85 -15.17 -9.62 -5.22
C GLN A 85 -14.25 -9.42 -6.44
N TYR A 86 -13.47 -8.34 -6.47
CA TYR A 86 -12.51 -8.02 -7.54
C TYR A 86 -11.05 -8.10 -7.07
N ALA A 87 -10.81 -8.28 -5.77
CA ALA A 87 -9.49 -8.31 -5.17
C ALA A 87 -8.78 -9.67 -5.29
N SER A 88 -9.43 -10.72 -5.79
CA SER A 88 -8.78 -12.01 -6.02
C SER A 88 -8.83 -12.37 -7.50
N LYS A 89 -7.74 -12.96 -8.02
CA LYS A 89 -7.69 -13.49 -9.40
C LYS A 89 -8.75 -14.58 -9.67
N PHE A 90 -9.39 -15.11 -8.62
CA PHE A 90 -10.45 -16.12 -8.69
C PHE A 90 -11.87 -15.56 -8.49
N GLY A 91 -12.05 -14.23 -8.54
CA GLY A 91 -13.32 -13.52 -8.36
C GLY A 91 -14.36 -13.69 -9.48
N ARG A 92 -14.50 -14.88 -10.09
CA ARG A 92 -15.70 -15.33 -10.81
C ARG A 92 -15.86 -16.86 -10.73
N ARG A 93 -16.53 -17.33 -9.69
CA ARG A 93 -17.51 -18.40 -9.85
C ARG A 93 -18.89 -17.79 -9.63
N ARG A 94 -19.51 -17.34 -10.72
CA ARG A 94 -20.98 -17.25 -10.75
C ARG A 94 -21.51 -18.61 -11.22
N PRO A 95 -22.63 -19.11 -10.67
CA PRO A 95 -23.33 -20.27 -11.20
C PRO A 95 -23.79 -20.03 -12.64
#